data_AF-A0A971A697-F1
#
_entry.id   AF-A0A971A697-F1
#
_cell.length_a   1.000
_cell.length_b   1.000
_cell.length_c   1.000
_cell.angle_alpha   90.00
_cell.angle_beta   90.00
_cell.angle_gamma   90.00
#
_symmetry.space_group_name_H-M   'P 1'
#
loop_
_entity.id
_entity.type
_entity.pdbx_description
1 polymer ?
#
loop_
_entity_poly.entity_id
_entity_poly.type
_entity_poly.pdbx_seq_one_letter_code
_entity_poly.pdbx_strand_id
1 'polypeptide(L)'
;MIIEIDVNGRKIKARKGERILDALKANGIRVPTLCNMDGFKPTGSCRICVVEVEGRPDLVPACSYPVEEWMVLYTHSPRVIQARRTILELLLAEHPEGCLTCDRNRGCELQELADELNISCQNLSHVQVSKRIDNTSRALIRDNAKCILCGRCIRICEEQQAVAAIDFLHRGSRIEVGTVLDKGLSYSSCVNCGQCILVCPTGALKERNHMNDVVRSLHDPELLTIGLVDPAVMASAGEYFRSKGGKELRTSLFSALKRAGFNRVYENHWGLEKEATILTNKFLQQIDANSQKPMFLSSCPSFVQYVIQSQSDLIPLLAPVKPARQLMPMLLRKQISAETGWPESRIVVVYLTACIAAKPEAHTSIGPGSDGYGPDHVLSIREMYRVIRLLGINIDKLGVEMLPDEFGGNARSGYLPALSGGMTEAIIRILQSDASETSLPGGRPARLRGTREIREFSVQAKGRTFQMASISGLTNFKNWYQDVLDKNRHFDLIEVMACPGGCINGGGQPIAGPHTDIKSRAKMVFELDNLYSGISPSEDLPLPPGLELPLQATLATFLPREIIK
;
A
#
# COMPACT_ATOMS: atom_id res chain seq x y z
N MET A 1 3.63 -31.64 -19.48
CA MET A 1 2.71 -32.44 -20.29
C MET A 1 1.31 -31.86 -20.13
N ILE A 2 0.68 -31.51 -21.25
CA ILE A 2 -0.74 -31.12 -21.27
C ILE A 2 -1.55 -32.41 -21.39
N ILE A 3 -2.56 -32.54 -20.55
CA ILE A 3 -3.49 -33.68 -20.48
C ILE A 3 -4.91 -33.15 -20.62
N GLU A 4 -5.84 -34.03 -21.00
CA GLU A 4 -7.27 -33.72 -21.05
C GLU A 4 -7.96 -34.36 -19.84
N ILE A 5 -8.78 -33.57 -19.15
CA ILE A 5 -9.60 -34.02 -18.02
C ILE A 5 -11.07 -33.68 -18.29
N ASP A 6 -11.98 -34.40 -17.65
CA ASP A 6 -13.40 -34.13 -17.75
C ASP A 6 -13.86 -33.21 -16.61
N VAL A 7 -14.53 -32.12 -16.93
CA VAL A 7 -15.12 -31.21 -15.95
C VAL A 7 -16.54 -30.89 -16.34
N ASN A 8 -17.50 -31.31 -15.52
CA ASN A 8 -18.94 -31.14 -15.76
C ASN A 8 -19.38 -31.65 -17.14
N GLY A 9 -18.81 -32.76 -17.62
CA GLY A 9 -19.11 -33.36 -18.93
C GLY A 9 -18.40 -32.67 -20.10
N ARG A 10 -17.44 -31.77 -19.85
CA ARG A 10 -16.65 -31.09 -20.88
C ARG A 10 -15.16 -31.42 -20.73
N LYS A 11 -14.52 -31.79 -21.83
CA LYS A 11 -13.06 -31.99 -21.85
C LYS A 11 -12.36 -30.63 -21.83
N ILE A 12 -11.43 -30.46 -20.89
CA ILE A 12 -10.58 -29.27 -20.78
C ILE A 12 -9.10 -29.66 -20.79
N LYS A 13 -8.25 -28.73 -21.22
CA LYS A 13 -6.80 -28.91 -21.22
C LYS A 13 -6.22 -28.41 -19.90
N ALA A 14 -5.41 -29.24 -19.28
CA ALA A 14 -4.72 -28.93 -18.04
C ALA A 14 -3.27 -29.44 -18.08
N ARG A 15 -2.38 -28.80 -17.35
CA ARG A 15 -1.00 -29.26 -17.16
C ARG A 15 -0.99 -30.30 -16.04
N LYS A 16 -0.48 -31.50 -16.33
CA LYS A 16 -0.34 -32.56 -15.31
C LYS A 16 0.42 -32.05 -14.09
N GLY A 17 -0.15 -32.24 -12.90
CA GLY A 17 0.42 -31.81 -11.62
C GLY A 17 0.19 -30.34 -11.24
N GLU A 18 -0.43 -29.51 -12.10
CA GLU A 18 -0.89 -28.18 -11.66
C GLU A 18 -2.11 -28.31 -10.74
N ARG A 19 -2.46 -27.26 -10.00
CA ARG A 19 -3.61 -27.31 -9.08
C ARG A 19 -4.91 -27.32 -9.87
N ILE A 20 -5.90 -28.11 -9.43
CA ILE A 20 -7.22 -28.14 -10.05
C ILE A 20 -7.80 -26.72 -10.18
N LEU A 21 -7.70 -25.89 -9.14
CA LEU A 21 -8.20 -24.52 -9.17
C LEU A 21 -7.59 -23.69 -10.30
N ASP A 22 -6.28 -23.80 -10.53
CA ASP A 22 -5.57 -23.05 -11.57
C ASP A 22 -5.98 -23.52 -12.96
N ALA A 23 -6.10 -24.84 -13.16
CA ALA A 23 -6.59 -25.44 -14.40
C ALA A 23 -8.03 -25.01 -14.72
N LEU A 24 -8.91 -25.01 -13.72
CA LEU A 24 -10.30 -24.55 -13.85
C LEU A 24 -10.36 -23.06 -14.20
N LYS A 25 -9.58 -22.22 -13.49
CA LYS A 25 -9.51 -20.77 -13.74
C LYS A 25 -9.02 -20.47 -15.15
N ALA A 26 -7.99 -21.17 -15.64
CA ALA A 26 -7.46 -21.01 -16.99
C ALA A 26 -8.46 -21.37 -18.10
N ASN A 27 -9.41 -22.26 -17.81
CA ASN A 27 -10.47 -22.68 -18.73
C ASN A 27 -11.81 -21.93 -18.49
N GLY A 28 -11.78 -20.81 -17.75
CA GLY A 28 -12.96 -19.97 -17.52
C GLY A 28 -13.99 -20.55 -16.54
N ILE A 29 -13.62 -21.57 -15.76
CA ILE A 29 -14.49 -22.19 -14.76
C ILE A 29 -14.19 -21.58 -13.39
N ARG A 30 -15.14 -20.82 -12.85
CA ARG A 30 -15.01 -20.20 -11.52
C ARG A 30 -15.29 -21.22 -10.41
N VAL A 31 -14.33 -21.36 -9.50
CA VAL A 31 -14.51 -22.05 -8.21
C VAL A 31 -14.20 -21.05 -7.10
N PRO A 32 -15.12 -20.80 -6.16
CA PRO A 32 -14.93 -19.80 -5.12
C PRO A 32 -13.83 -20.20 -4.13
N THR A 33 -13.21 -19.20 -3.50
CA THR A 33 -12.19 -19.40 -2.46
C THR A 33 -12.29 -18.31 -1.40
N LEU A 34 -11.93 -18.61 -0.14
CA LEU A 34 -11.84 -17.62 0.95
C LEU A 34 -10.47 -17.54 1.63
N CYS A 35 -9.66 -18.61 1.65
CA CYS A 35 -8.31 -18.58 2.25
C CYS A 35 -7.18 -18.59 1.21
N ASN A 36 -7.49 -18.87 -0.05
CA ASN A 36 -6.51 -18.88 -1.13
C ASN A 36 -6.06 -17.44 -1.45
N MET A 37 -4.78 -17.25 -1.72
CA MET A 37 -4.18 -15.99 -2.19
C MET A 37 -3.21 -16.30 -3.33
N ASP A 38 -3.28 -15.50 -4.40
CA ASP A 38 -2.37 -15.64 -5.53
C ASP A 38 -0.92 -15.38 -5.09
N GLY A 39 0.03 -16.19 -5.56
CA GLY A 39 1.44 -16.13 -5.15
C GLY A 39 1.78 -16.87 -3.85
N PHE A 40 0.79 -17.36 -3.11
CA PHE A 40 0.99 -18.11 -1.86
C PHE A 40 0.75 -19.62 -2.05
N LYS A 41 1.38 -20.44 -1.20
CA LYS A 41 1.02 -21.86 -1.12
C LYS A 41 -0.40 -22.01 -0.55
N PRO A 42 -1.27 -22.87 -1.10
CA PRO A 42 -2.65 -23.01 -0.69
C PRO A 42 -2.73 -23.79 0.61
N THR A 43 -3.60 -23.37 1.52
CA THR A 43 -3.84 -24.11 2.77
C THR A 43 -4.95 -25.15 2.63
N GLY A 44 -5.92 -24.90 1.73
CA GLY A 44 -7.15 -25.69 1.65
C GLY A 44 -8.06 -25.61 2.89
N SER A 45 -7.75 -24.71 3.84
CA SER A 45 -8.35 -24.70 5.18
C SER A 45 -9.82 -24.25 5.20
N CYS A 46 -10.21 -23.27 4.37
CA CYS A 46 -11.59 -22.78 4.35
C CYS A 46 -12.59 -23.75 3.70
N ARG A 47 -12.10 -24.75 2.95
CA ARG A 47 -12.91 -25.75 2.23
C ARG A 47 -14.00 -25.21 1.27
N ILE A 48 -14.07 -23.90 1.01
CA ILE A 48 -14.98 -23.33 -0.01
C ILE A 48 -14.66 -23.81 -1.43
N CYS A 49 -13.37 -24.01 -1.73
CA CYS A 49 -12.90 -24.46 -3.05
C CYS A 49 -13.09 -25.96 -3.33
N VAL A 50 -13.91 -26.67 -2.54
CA VAL A 50 -14.11 -28.11 -2.72
C VAL A 50 -14.77 -28.43 -4.07
N VAL A 51 -14.35 -29.53 -4.68
CA VAL A 51 -14.92 -30.12 -5.89
C VAL A 51 -15.10 -31.63 -5.68
N GLU A 52 -16.01 -32.23 -6.41
CA GLU A 52 -16.20 -33.68 -6.41
C GLU A 52 -15.37 -34.31 -7.52
N VAL A 53 -14.73 -35.44 -7.21
CA VAL A 53 -13.96 -36.24 -8.16
C VAL A 53 -14.62 -37.61 -8.22
N GLU A 54 -14.93 -38.08 -9.43
CA GLU A 54 -15.50 -39.41 -9.60
C GLU A 54 -14.57 -40.50 -9.03
N GLY A 55 -15.16 -41.51 -8.39
CA GLY A 55 -14.41 -42.58 -7.72
C GLY A 55 -13.84 -42.19 -6.35
N ARG A 56 -14.01 -40.94 -5.88
CA ARG A 56 -13.61 -40.54 -4.52
C ARG A 56 -14.82 -40.32 -3.62
N PRO A 57 -14.80 -40.85 -2.38
CA PRO A 57 -15.87 -40.60 -1.42
C PRO A 57 -15.84 -39.16 -0.91
N ASP A 58 -14.66 -38.57 -0.71
CA ASP A 58 -14.49 -37.23 -0.15
C ASP A 58 -14.43 -36.14 -1.22
N LEU A 59 -14.96 -34.96 -0.87
CA LEU A 59 -14.73 -33.76 -1.66
C LEU A 59 -13.30 -33.26 -1.47
N VAL A 60 -12.64 -32.92 -2.58
CA VAL A 60 -11.23 -32.50 -2.58
C VAL A 60 -11.13 -30.97 -2.72
N PRO A 61 -10.19 -30.31 -2.02
CA PRO A 61 -9.98 -28.88 -2.15
C PRO A 61 -9.25 -28.57 -3.48
N ALA A 62 -9.93 -27.93 -4.43
CA ALA A 62 -9.35 -27.64 -5.74
C ALA A 62 -8.07 -26.79 -5.65
N CYS A 63 -7.93 -25.93 -4.63
CA CYS A 63 -6.78 -25.06 -4.50
C CYS A 63 -5.47 -25.79 -4.17
N SER A 64 -5.51 -26.98 -3.55
CA SER A 64 -4.30 -27.71 -3.15
C SER A 64 -4.17 -29.10 -3.78
N TYR A 65 -5.20 -29.57 -4.50
CA TYR A 65 -5.18 -30.88 -5.15
C TYR A 65 -4.59 -30.79 -6.57
N PRO A 66 -3.64 -31.67 -6.97
CA PRO A 66 -3.05 -31.69 -8.30
C PRO A 66 -3.97 -32.33 -9.34
N VAL A 67 -3.84 -31.92 -10.61
CA VAL A 67 -4.55 -32.51 -11.74
C VAL A 67 -3.89 -33.82 -12.20
N GLU A 68 -4.71 -34.85 -12.40
CA GLU A 68 -4.34 -36.16 -12.94
C GLU A 68 -5.19 -36.51 -14.17
N GLU A 69 -4.65 -37.35 -15.05
CA GLU A 69 -5.20 -37.63 -16.39
C GLU A 69 -6.56 -38.35 -16.38
N TRP A 70 -6.83 -39.15 -15.35
CA TRP A 70 -8.07 -39.90 -15.20
C TRP A 70 -9.22 -39.10 -14.59
N MET A 71 -9.00 -37.83 -14.21
CA MET A 71 -9.96 -37.08 -13.41
C MET A 71 -11.24 -36.74 -14.18
N VAL A 72 -12.37 -37.09 -13.56
CA VAL A 72 -13.70 -36.56 -13.88
C VAL A 72 -14.16 -35.72 -12.69
N LEU A 73 -14.37 -34.43 -12.92
CA LEU A 73 -14.63 -33.43 -11.87
C LEU A 73 -16.04 -32.84 -12.00
N TYR A 74 -16.69 -32.66 -10.86
CA TYR A 74 -17.94 -31.90 -10.75
C TYR A 74 -17.72 -30.69 -9.83
N THR A 75 -17.89 -29.48 -10.38
CA THR A 75 -17.62 -28.23 -9.65
C THR A 75 -18.83 -27.69 -8.87
N HIS A 76 -20.01 -28.24 -9.16
CA HIS A 76 -21.32 -27.78 -8.67
C HIS A 76 -22.34 -28.92 -8.52
N SER A 77 -21.87 -30.14 -8.19
CA SER A 77 -22.76 -31.24 -7.79
C SER A 77 -23.60 -30.85 -6.56
N PRO A 78 -24.76 -31.50 -6.32
CA PRO A 78 -25.54 -31.26 -5.10
C PRO A 78 -24.72 -31.40 -3.82
N ARG A 79 -23.78 -32.35 -3.79
CA ARG A 79 -22.85 -32.56 -2.67
C ARG A 79 -21.91 -31.37 -2.45
N VAL A 80 -21.33 -30.84 -3.53
CA VAL A 80 -20.43 -29.68 -3.48
C VAL A 80 -21.17 -28.42 -3.03
N ILE A 81 -22.36 -28.18 -3.58
CA ILE A 81 -23.19 -27.01 -3.21
C ILE A 81 -23.56 -27.09 -1.73
N GLN A 82 -24.06 -28.25 -1.27
CA GLN A 82 -24.43 -28.44 0.13
C GLN A 82 -23.25 -28.23 1.07
N ALA A 83 -22.07 -28.79 0.75
CA ALA A 83 -20.87 -28.62 1.56
C ALA A 83 -20.47 -27.14 1.68
N ARG A 84 -20.46 -26.38 0.56
CA ARG A 84 -20.13 -24.94 0.57
C ARG A 84 -21.16 -24.14 1.37
N ARG A 85 -22.45 -24.45 1.23
CA ARG A 85 -23.53 -23.81 2.01
C ARG A 85 -23.33 -24.04 3.50
N THR A 86 -23.18 -25.28 3.94
CA THR A 86 -22.98 -25.60 5.36
C THR A 86 -21.74 -24.91 5.94
N ILE A 87 -20.62 -24.88 5.23
CA ILE A 87 -19.42 -24.15 5.68
C ILE A 87 -19.72 -22.66 5.86
N LEU A 88 -20.41 -22.06 4.89
CA LEU A 88 -20.69 -20.64 4.91
C LEU A 88 -21.73 -20.26 5.97
N GLU A 89 -22.75 -21.10 6.19
CA GLU A 89 -23.74 -20.97 7.26
C GLU A 89 -23.06 -20.98 8.64
N LEU A 90 -22.05 -21.84 8.86
CA LEU A 90 -21.26 -21.85 10.09
C LEU A 90 -20.44 -20.57 10.28
N LEU A 91 -19.81 -20.06 9.21
CA LEU A 91 -19.06 -18.80 9.27
C LEU A 91 -19.99 -17.61 9.58
N LEU A 92 -21.19 -17.60 8.99
CA LEU A 92 -22.19 -16.55 9.19
C LEU A 92 -22.83 -16.62 10.58
N ALA A 93 -22.95 -17.81 11.18
CA ALA A 93 -23.48 -17.97 12.53
C ALA A 93 -22.63 -17.27 13.61
N GLU A 94 -21.32 -17.16 13.39
CA GLU A 94 -20.39 -16.43 14.28
C GLU A 94 -20.10 -14.99 13.83
N HIS A 95 -20.57 -14.57 12.65
CA HIS A 95 -20.29 -13.26 12.09
C HIS A 95 -21.45 -12.26 12.33
N PRO A 96 -21.19 -11.02 12.77
CA PRO A 96 -22.25 -10.05 13.04
C PRO A 96 -22.99 -9.60 11.77
N GLU A 97 -24.29 -9.39 11.88
CA GLU A 97 -25.19 -8.92 10.82
C GLU A 97 -25.16 -7.38 10.64
N GLY A 98 -23.95 -6.82 10.46
CA GLY A 98 -23.72 -5.37 10.42
C GLY A 98 -23.45 -4.78 9.03
N CYS A 99 -23.87 -5.43 7.95
CA CYS A 99 -23.43 -5.08 6.59
C CYS A 99 -23.78 -3.65 6.16
N LEU A 100 -24.88 -3.08 6.67
CA LEU A 100 -25.33 -1.72 6.32
C LEU A 100 -24.36 -0.63 6.81
N THR A 101 -23.66 -0.86 7.91
CA THR A 101 -22.71 0.08 8.51
C THR A 101 -21.25 -0.36 8.34
N CYS A 102 -21.02 -1.51 7.70
CA CYS A 102 -19.68 -2.08 7.52
C CYS A 102 -18.89 -1.34 6.44
N ASP A 103 -17.63 -1.03 6.73
CA ASP A 103 -16.70 -0.40 5.77
C ASP A 103 -16.41 -1.28 4.53
N ARG A 104 -16.70 -2.58 4.61
CA ARG A 104 -16.57 -3.55 3.51
C ARG A 104 -17.86 -3.85 2.76
N ASN A 105 -18.92 -3.09 3.02
CA ASN A 105 -20.16 -3.25 2.27
C ASN A 105 -19.91 -3.12 0.76
N ARG A 106 -20.46 -4.05 -0.04
CA ARG A 106 -20.25 -4.14 -1.50
C ARG A 106 -18.83 -4.46 -1.95
N GLY A 107 -17.95 -4.88 -1.04
CA GLY A 107 -16.57 -5.31 -1.30
C GLY A 107 -16.11 -6.39 -0.33
N CYS A 108 -17.05 -7.20 0.16
CA CYS A 108 -16.84 -8.29 1.12
C CYS A 108 -17.02 -9.62 0.38
N GLU A 109 -15.97 -10.44 0.32
CA GLU A 109 -16.02 -11.76 -0.35
C GLU A 109 -16.99 -12.71 0.38
N LEU A 110 -17.13 -12.58 1.71
CA LEU A 110 -18.10 -13.38 2.47
C LEU A 110 -19.55 -13.04 2.09
N GLN A 111 -19.84 -11.75 1.87
CA GLN A 111 -21.15 -11.28 1.45
C GLN A 111 -21.47 -11.74 0.03
N GLU A 112 -20.51 -11.62 -0.90
CA GLU A 112 -20.64 -12.09 -2.28
C GLU A 112 -20.94 -13.60 -2.33
N LEU A 113 -20.20 -14.41 -1.57
CA LEU A 113 -20.44 -15.86 -1.53
C LEU A 113 -21.79 -16.25 -0.91
N ALA A 114 -22.27 -15.47 0.08
CA ALA A 114 -23.57 -15.74 0.70
C ALA A 114 -24.72 -15.51 -0.29
N ASP A 115 -24.60 -14.45 -1.10
CA ASP A 115 -25.52 -14.14 -2.20
C ASP A 115 -25.46 -15.23 -3.30
N GLU A 116 -24.26 -15.58 -3.76
CA GLU A 116 -24.05 -16.61 -4.79
C GLU A 116 -24.62 -17.99 -4.41
N LEU A 117 -24.53 -18.34 -3.14
CA LEU A 117 -25.05 -19.62 -2.63
C LEU A 117 -26.51 -19.53 -2.16
N ASN A 118 -27.16 -18.38 -2.27
CA ASN A 118 -28.53 -18.12 -1.84
C ASN A 118 -28.78 -18.55 -0.38
N ILE A 119 -27.95 -18.03 0.53
CA ILE A 119 -28.05 -18.28 1.98
C ILE A 119 -28.79 -17.12 2.64
N SER A 120 -29.83 -17.45 3.42
CA SER A 120 -30.56 -16.47 4.23
C SER A 120 -30.10 -16.56 5.68
N CYS A 121 -29.67 -15.45 6.26
CA CYS A 121 -29.22 -15.42 7.65
C CYS A 121 -30.38 -15.57 8.66
N GLN A 122 -31.64 -15.34 8.26
CA GLN A 122 -32.81 -15.42 9.15
C GLN A 122 -32.99 -16.78 9.82
N ASN A 123 -32.46 -17.83 9.22
CA ASN A 123 -32.59 -19.21 9.71
C ASN A 123 -31.32 -19.69 10.46
N LEU A 124 -30.34 -18.82 10.70
CA LEU A 124 -29.10 -19.18 11.38
C LEU A 124 -29.23 -18.96 12.89
N SER A 125 -28.80 -19.96 13.65
CA SER A 125 -28.65 -19.82 15.11
C SER A 125 -27.37 -19.04 15.39
N HIS A 126 -27.49 -17.73 15.62
CA HIS A 126 -26.33 -16.89 15.89
C HIS A 126 -25.70 -17.22 17.25
N VAL A 127 -24.39 -17.41 17.23
CA VAL A 127 -23.58 -17.46 18.44
C VAL A 127 -23.01 -16.06 18.64
N GLN A 128 -23.56 -15.31 19.59
CA GLN A 128 -22.99 -14.00 19.93
C GLN A 128 -21.62 -14.18 20.57
N VAL A 129 -20.56 -14.00 19.79
CA VAL A 129 -19.20 -13.91 20.31
C VAL A 129 -18.82 -12.44 20.38
N SER A 130 -18.96 -11.84 21.57
CA SER A 130 -18.39 -10.51 21.82
C SER A 130 -16.87 -10.63 21.79
N LYS A 131 -16.24 -10.11 20.74
CA LYS A 131 -14.78 -10.06 20.59
C LYS A 131 -14.29 -8.63 20.77
N ARG A 132 -13.10 -8.48 21.37
CA ARG A 132 -12.48 -7.17 21.61
C ARG A 132 -12.06 -6.53 20.29
N ILE A 133 -12.40 -5.25 20.12
CA ILE A 133 -11.87 -4.42 19.04
C ILE A 133 -10.51 -3.89 19.48
N ASP A 134 -9.47 -4.18 18.70
CA ASP A 134 -8.15 -3.58 18.87
C ASP A 134 -8.07 -2.29 18.04
N ASN A 135 -8.09 -1.17 18.76
CA ASN A 135 -7.99 0.19 18.26
C ASN A 135 -6.68 0.88 18.72
N THR A 136 -5.69 0.10 19.17
CA THR A 136 -4.45 0.63 19.73
C THR A 136 -3.58 1.30 18.68
N SER A 137 -3.57 0.78 17.44
CA SER A 137 -2.81 1.35 16.32
C SER A 137 -3.44 2.66 15.80
N ARG A 138 -2.58 3.60 15.44
CA ARG A 138 -2.95 4.85 14.77
C ARG A 138 -3.16 4.65 13.25
N ALA A 139 -2.70 3.55 12.68
CA ALA A 139 -2.84 3.27 11.25
C ALA A 139 -4.05 2.39 10.92
N LEU A 140 -4.31 1.36 11.72
CA LEU A 140 -5.36 0.37 11.45
C LEU A 140 -6.10 -0.11 12.70
N ILE A 141 -7.30 -0.64 12.50
CA ILE A 141 -8.20 -1.19 13.51
C ILE A 141 -8.45 -2.66 13.16
N ARG A 142 -8.43 -3.52 14.18
CA ARG A 142 -8.73 -4.93 14.08
C ARG A 142 -10.00 -5.26 14.88
N ASP A 143 -11.02 -5.73 14.17
CA ASP A 143 -12.32 -6.12 14.69
C ASP A 143 -12.49 -7.64 14.53
N ASN A 144 -12.14 -8.38 15.58
CA ASN A 144 -12.17 -9.84 15.55
C ASN A 144 -13.58 -10.41 15.38
N ALA A 145 -14.64 -9.66 15.71
CA ALA A 145 -16.01 -10.11 15.52
C ALA A 145 -16.31 -10.37 14.04
N LYS A 146 -15.65 -9.67 13.12
CA LYS A 146 -15.80 -9.86 11.66
C LYS A 146 -14.78 -10.85 11.07
N CYS A 147 -13.93 -11.45 11.89
CA CYS A 147 -12.87 -12.33 11.42
C CYS A 147 -13.38 -13.76 11.21
N ILE A 148 -13.19 -14.29 10.00
CA ILE A 148 -13.55 -15.67 9.63
C ILE A 148 -12.36 -16.65 9.74
N LEU A 149 -11.30 -16.28 10.45
CA LEU A 149 -10.09 -17.11 10.68
C LEU A 149 -9.45 -17.68 9.41
N CYS A 150 -9.55 -16.97 8.28
CA CYS A 150 -9.00 -17.45 6.99
C CYS A 150 -7.46 -17.51 6.94
N GLY A 151 -6.77 -16.85 7.87
CA GLY A 151 -5.31 -16.82 7.96
C GLY A 151 -4.59 -15.92 6.92
N ARG A 152 -5.31 -15.31 5.96
CA ARG A 152 -4.71 -14.47 4.92
C ARG A 152 -3.84 -13.34 5.48
N CYS A 153 -4.33 -12.65 6.51
CA CYS A 153 -3.65 -11.53 7.15
C CYS A 153 -2.37 -11.94 7.90
N ILE A 154 -2.35 -13.13 8.51
CA ILE A 154 -1.18 -13.69 9.20
C ILE A 154 -0.11 -14.00 8.16
N ARG A 155 -0.49 -14.75 7.12
CA ARG A 155 0.43 -15.21 6.08
C ARG A 155 1.07 -14.08 5.31
N ILE A 156 0.33 -13.03 4.94
CA ILE A 156 0.95 -11.88 4.27
C ILE A 156 1.91 -11.12 5.21
N CYS A 157 1.61 -11.07 6.51
CA CYS A 157 2.46 -10.39 7.50
C CYS A 157 3.74 -11.17 7.80
N GLU A 158 3.68 -12.50 7.79
CA GLU A 158 4.81 -13.39 8.00
C GLU A 158 5.61 -13.60 6.69
N GLU A 159 5.00 -14.18 5.66
CA GLU A 159 5.69 -14.66 4.47
C GLU A 159 6.10 -13.51 3.52
N GLN A 160 5.33 -12.42 3.44
CA GLN A 160 5.64 -11.30 2.53
C GLN A 160 6.30 -10.12 3.24
N GLN A 161 5.90 -9.81 4.47
CA GLN A 161 6.46 -8.70 5.23
C GLN A 161 7.58 -9.09 6.21
N ALA A 162 7.82 -10.38 6.48
CA ALA A 162 8.83 -10.83 7.46
C ALA A 162 8.71 -10.15 8.85
N VAL A 163 7.47 -9.82 9.24
CA VAL A 163 7.15 -9.09 10.48
C VAL A 163 6.45 -9.98 11.51
N ALA A 164 5.49 -10.80 11.07
CA ALA A 164 4.70 -11.70 11.93
C ALA A 164 4.06 -10.99 13.15
N ALA A 165 3.45 -9.81 12.94
CA ALA A 165 2.85 -9.02 14.01
C ALA A 165 1.56 -9.63 14.60
N ILE A 166 0.88 -10.47 13.81
CA ILE A 166 -0.35 -11.14 14.19
C ILE A 166 -0.26 -12.63 13.87
N ASP A 167 -0.86 -13.45 14.73
CA ASP A 167 -0.92 -14.92 14.58
C ASP A 167 -2.21 -15.47 15.23
N PHE A 168 -2.46 -16.77 15.09
CA PHE A 168 -3.50 -17.50 15.79
C PHE A 168 -3.14 -17.68 17.28
N LEU A 169 -4.00 -17.18 18.14
CA LEU A 169 -3.96 -17.41 19.58
C LEU A 169 -4.93 -18.54 19.96
N HIS A 170 -4.66 -19.17 21.10
CA HIS A 170 -5.50 -20.22 21.69
C HIS A 170 -5.70 -21.46 20.79
N ARG A 171 -6.69 -22.30 21.10
CA ARG A 171 -6.98 -23.58 20.43
C ARG A 171 -8.49 -23.89 20.44
N GLY A 172 -8.93 -24.72 19.50
CA GLY A 172 -10.32 -25.15 19.37
C GLY A 172 -11.26 -23.98 19.07
N SER A 173 -12.41 -23.95 19.74
CA SER A 173 -13.41 -22.88 19.58
C SER A 173 -12.98 -21.51 20.10
N ARG A 174 -11.84 -21.42 20.81
CA ARG A 174 -11.30 -20.16 21.32
C ARG A 174 -10.28 -19.51 20.39
N ILE A 175 -10.04 -20.08 19.21
CA ILE A 175 -9.06 -19.52 18.27
C ILE A 175 -9.47 -18.11 17.87
N GLU A 176 -8.51 -17.21 17.94
CA GLU A 176 -8.65 -15.88 17.36
C GLU A 176 -7.33 -15.40 16.77
N VAL A 177 -7.41 -14.47 15.82
CA VAL A 177 -6.22 -13.74 15.40
C VAL A 177 -5.87 -12.75 16.50
N GLY A 178 -4.61 -12.61 16.86
CA GLY A 178 -4.18 -11.69 17.90
C GLY A 178 -2.73 -11.30 17.78
N THR A 179 -2.25 -10.49 18.72
CA THR A 179 -0.85 -10.07 18.81
C THR A 179 -0.15 -10.79 19.96
N VAL A 180 1.17 -10.75 19.98
CA VAL A 180 1.96 -11.27 21.12
C VAL A 180 1.43 -10.67 22.44
N LEU A 181 1.17 -11.55 23.42
CA LEU A 181 0.60 -11.21 24.74
C LEU A 181 -0.78 -10.51 24.70
N ASP A 182 -1.48 -10.51 23.57
CA ASP A 182 -2.78 -9.83 23.36
C ASP A 182 -2.80 -8.34 23.81
N LYS A 183 -1.68 -7.64 23.60
CA LYS A 183 -1.55 -6.22 23.98
C LYS A 183 -2.04 -5.24 22.90
N GLY A 184 -2.27 -5.73 21.69
CA GLY A 184 -2.73 -4.95 20.54
C GLY A 184 -1.60 -4.52 19.60
N LEU A 185 -1.97 -4.09 18.41
CA LEU A 185 -1.04 -3.83 17.29
C LEU A 185 0.04 -2.81 17.61
N SER A 186 -0.23 -1.78 18.41
CA SER A 186 0.80 -0.78 18.77
C SER A 186 1.94 -1.33 19.63
N TYR A 187 1.71 -2.44 20.33
CA TYR A 187 2.72 -3.09 21.18
C TYR A 187 3.35 -4.32 20.50
N SER A 188 3.04 -4.54 19.22
CA SER A 188 3.55 -5.65 18.41
C SER A 188 4.66 -5.17 17.47
N SER A 189 5.24 -6.09 16.70
CA SER A 189 6.17 -5.80 15.60
C SER A 189 5.50 -5.15 14.37
N CYS A 190 4.25 -4.68 14.48
CA CYS A 190 3.52 -4.11 13.35
C CYS A 190 4.21 -2.87 12.78
N VAL A 191 4.55 -2.93 11.49
CA VAL A 191 5.14 -1.83 10.71
C VAL A 191 4.10 -0.94 10.01
N ASN A 192 2.82 -1.12 10.33
CA ASN A 192 1.69 -0.34 9.81
C ASN A 192 1.54 -0.33 8.27
N CYS A 193 2.11 -1.28 7.53
CA CYS A 193 2.07 -1.26 6.04
C CYS A 193 0.66 -1.49 5.44
N GLY A 194 -0.23 -2.14 6.20
CA GLY A 194 -1.62 -2.36 5.82
C GLY A 194 -1.86 -3.45 4.76
N GLN A 195 -0.85 -4.24 4.38
CA GLN A 195 -1.03 -5.37 3.47
C GLN A 195 -2.08 -6.38 3.96
N CYS A 196 -2.18 -6.56 5.28
CA CYS A 196 -3.19 -7.40 5.92
C CYS A 196 -4.63 -6.89 5.69
N ILE A 197 -4.84 -5.58 5.47
CA ILE A 197 -6.15 -5.03 5.10
C ILE A 197 -6.50 -5.46 3.69
N LEU A 198 -5.58 -5.33 2.73
CA LEU A 198 -5.84 -5.62 1.32
C LEU A 198 -6.30 -7.07 1.10
N VAL A 199 -5.73 -8.03 1.83
CA VAL A 199 -6.08 -9.45 1.71
C VAL A 199 -7.23 -9.91 2.62
N CYS A 200 -7.74 -9.04 3.49
CA CYS A 200 -8.85 -9.41 4.37
C CYS A 200 -10.15 -9.54 3.56
N PRO A 201 -10.80 -10.72 3.54
CA PRO A 201 -12.03 -10.94 2.77
C PRO A 201 -13.27 -10.28 3.38
N THR A 202 -13.16 -9.81 4.63
CA THR A 202 -14.24 -9.23 5.43
C THR A 202 -13.83 -7.88 6.01
N GLY A 203 -14.68 -7.29 6.86
CA GLY A 203 -14.40 -6.03 7.57
C GLY A 203 -13.56 -6.16 8.85
N ALA A 204 -12.85 -7.27 9.03
CA ALA A 204 -12.07 -7.52 10.26
C ALA A 204 -10.84 -6.63 10.41
N LEU A 205 -10.25 -6.20 9.29
CA LEU A 205 -9.11 -5.28 9.28
C LEU A 205 -9.46 -4.07 8.41
N LYS A 206 -9.23 -2.88 8.96
CA LYS A 206 -9.53 -1.61 8.29
C LYS A 206 -8.58 -0.52 8.74
N GLU A 207 -8.42 0.51 7.92
CA GLU A 207 -7.68 1.71 8.26
C GLU A 207 -8.39 2.52 9.34
N ARG A 208 -7.61 3.30 10.10
CA ARG A 208 -8.17 4.26 11.05
C ARG A 208 -8.80 5.43 10.28
N ASN A 209 -10.08 5.67 10.53
CA ASN A 209 -10.89 6.64 9.79
C ASN A 209 -10.59 8.08 10.24
N HIS A 210 -10.19 8.95 9.32
CA HIS A 210 -10.03 10.42 9.54
C HIS A 210 -11.06 11.26 8.76
N MET A 211 -12.06 10.64 8.13
CA MET A 211 -13.04 11.31 7.26
C MET A 211 -13.84 12.37 8.00
N ASN A 212 -14.32 12.07 9.21
CA ASN A 212 -15.16 13.00 9.97
C ASN A 212 -14.39 14.27 10.34
N ASP A 213 -13.11 14.15 10.69
CA ASP A 213 -12.28 15.29 11.05
C ASP A 213 -12.03 16.16 9.81
N VAL A 214 -11.71 15.53 8.66
CA VAL A 214 -11.56 16.27 7.38
C VAL A 214 -12.85 16.96 6.98
N VAL A 215 -14.01 16.30 7.08
CA VAL A 215 -15.31 16.91 6.74
C VAL A 215 -15.59 18.12 7.63
N ARG A 216 -15.26 18.05 8.93
CA ARG A 216 -15.37 19.22 9.81
C ARG A 216 -14.45 20.34 9.35
N SER A 217 -13.18 20.06 9.05
CA SER A 217 -12.24 21.08 8.56
C SER A 217 -12.71 21.74 7.27
N LEU A 218 -13.29 20.97 6.33
CA LEU A 218 -13.81 21.50 5.06
C LEU A 218 -15.01 22.46 5.22
N HIS A 219 -15.76 22.35 6.32
CA HIS A 219 -16.92 23.20 6.59
C HIS A 219 -16.63 24.32 7.59
N ASP A 220 -15.41 24.41 8.11
CA ASP A 220 -15.01 25.46 9.05
C ASP A 220 -14.53 26.69 8.26
N PRO A 221 -15.27 27.82 8.29
CA PRO A 221 -14.89 29.03 7.56
C PRO A 221 -13.63 29.72 8.12
N GLU A 222 -13.20 29.38 9.34
CA GLU A 222 -11.97 29.92 9.93
C GLU A 222 -10.71 29.18 9.48
N LEU A 223 -10.87 28.07 8.75
CA LEU A 223 -9.77 27.23 8.31
C LEU A 223 -9.54 27.36 6.79
N LEU A 224 -8.28 27.40 6.39
CA LEU A 224 -7.87 27.24 5.00
C LEU A 224 -7.44 25.80 4.80
N THR A 225 -8.26 25.02 4.11
CA THR A 225 -8.00 23.60 3.86
C THR A 225 -7.25 23.36 2.56
N ILE A 226 -6.24 22.50 2.63
CA ILE A 226 -5.35 22.13 1.53
C ILE A 226 -5.41 20.62 1.33
N GLY A 227 -5.73 20.18 0.12
CA GLY A 227 -5.58 18.78 -0.29
C GLY A 227 -4.21 18.56 -0.92
N LEU A 228 -3.35 17.72 -0.33
CA LEU A 228 -2.05 17.36 -0.89
C LEU A 228 -2.09 15.92 -1.43
N VAL A 229 -2.05 15.77 -2.76
CA VAL A 229 -2.22 14.49 -3.45
C VAL A 229 -0.87 13.80 -3.71
N ASP A 230 -0.68 12.62 -3.14
CA ASP A 230 0.45 11.73 -3.44
C ASP A 230 0.34 11.15 -4.88
N PRO A 231 1.43 11.10 -5.66
CA PRO A 231 1.40 10.51 -7.01
C PRO A 231 0.87 9.06 -7.07
N ALA A 232 1.03 8.27 -6.01
CA ALA A 232 0.48 6.92 -5.94
C ALA A 232 -1.07 6.89 -5.98
N VAL A 233 -1.74 8.00 -5.64
CA VAL A 233 -3.20 8.15 -5.82
C VAL A 233 -3.55 8.13 -7.30
N MET A 234 -2.78 8.81 -8.15
CA MET A 234 -3.02 8.83 -9.59
C MET A 234 -2.87 7.47 -10.25
N ALA A 235 -2.09 6.56 -9.65
CA ALA A 235 -1.90 5.23 -10.19
C ALA A 235 -3.16 4.35 -10.10
N SER A 236 -4.11 4.67 -9.21
CA SER A 236 -5.17 3.74 -8.77
C SER A 236 -6.53 4.38 -8.56
N ALA A 237 -6.61 5.71 -8.40
CA ALA A 237 -7.88 6.43 -8.33
C ALA A 237 -8.76 6.19 -9.56
N GLY A 238 -8.17 5.87 -10.71
CA GLY A 238 -8.89 5.45 -11.92
C GLY A 238 -9.83 4.27 -11.72
N GLU A 239 -9.57 3.39 -10.74
CA GLU A 239 -10.48 2.27 -10.40
C GLU A 239 -11.83 2.77 -9.86
N TYR A 240 -11.82 3.92 -9.15
CA TYR A 240 -13.03 4.56 -8.64
C TYR A 240 -13.63 5.56 -9.63
N PHE A 241 -12.78 6.29 -10.35
CA PHE A 241 -13.17 7.32 -11.31
C PHE A 241 -13.52 6.76 -12.70
N ARG A 242 -13.34 5.44 -12.91
CA ARG A 242 -13.55 4.75 -14.18
C ARG A 242 -12.76 5.34 -15.37
N SER A 243 -11.69 6.07 -15.08
CA SER A 243 -10.81 6.65 -16.08
C SER A 243 -9.67 5.70 -16.43
N LYS A 244 -9.32 5.65 -17.72
CA LYS A 244 -8.25 4.79 -18.26
C LYS A 244 -6.98 5.56 -18.62
N GLY A 245 -6.99 6.90 -18.58
CA GLY A 245 -5.86 7.75 -18.98
C GLY A 245 -5.43 8.69 -17.85
N GLY A 246 -4.13 8.93 -17.72
CA GLY A 246 -3.58 9.69 -16.59
C GLY A 246 -4.02 11.15 -16.58
N LYS A 247 -4.09 11.78 -17.76
CA LYS A 247 -4.49 13.19 -17.90
C LYS A 247 -5.94 13.43 -17.48
N GLU A 248 -6.87 12.59 -17.93
CA GLU A 248 -8.30 12.67 -17.61
C GLU A 248 -8.56 12.39 -16.13
N LEU A 249 -7.88 11.37 -15.58
CA LEU A 249 -7.98 11.06 -14.16
C LEU A 249 -7.50 12.23 -13.31
N ARG A 250 -6.38 12.84 -13.69
CA ARG A 250 -5.80 14.00 -13.01
C ARG A 250 -6.81 15.13 -12.93
N THR A 251 -7.32 15.61 -14.06
CA THR A 251 -8.30 16.72 -14.09
C THR A 251 -9.57 16.39 -13.31
N SER A 252 -10.10 15.17 -13.47
CA SER A 252 -11.30 14.72 -12.76
C SER A 252 -11.10 14.68 -11.24
N LEU A 253 -9.94 14.19 -10.77
CA LEU A 253 -9.63 14.10 -9.35
C LEU A 253 -9.53 15.49 -8.71
N PHE A 254 -8.79 16.43 -9.33
CA PHE A 254 -8.68 17.79 -8.78
C PHE A 254 -10.00 18.54 -8.81
N SER A 255 -10.80 18.38 -9.86
CA SER A 255 -12.16 18.91 -9.90
C SER A 255 -13.02 18.38 -8.76
N ALA A 256 -12.93 17.08 -8.48
CA ALA A 256 -13.67 16.48 -7.38
C ALA A 256 -13.22 17.04 -6.02
N LEU A 257 -11.91 17.18 -5.80
CA LEU A 257 -11.37 17.70 -4.55
C LEU A 257 -11.71 19.19 -4.36
N LYS A 258 -11.57 20.03 -5.38
CA LYS A 258 -11.96 21.46 -5.29
C LYS A 258 -13.47 21.60 -5.03
N ARG A 259 -14.31 20.79 -5.67
CA ARG A 259 -15.76 20.76 -5.39
C ARG A 259 -16.12 20.19 -4.02
N ALA A 260 -15.23 19.41 -3.41
CA ALA A 260 -15.39 18.92 -2.05
C ALA A 260 -15.19 20.01 -0.99
N GLY A 261 -14.75 21.20 -1.38
CA GLY A 261 -14.58 22.34 -0.48
C GLY A 261 -13.12 22.60 -0.08
N PHE A 262 -12.15 21.87 -0.63
CA PHE A 262 -10.75 22.21 -0.44
C PHE A 262 -10.46 23.59 -1.05
N ASN A 263 -9.95 24.53 -0.23
CA ASN A 263 -9.63 25.88 -0.68
C ASN A 263 -8.48 25.89 -1.70
N ARG A 264 -7.53 24.96 -1.53
CA ARG A 264 -6.43 24.69 -2.46
C ARG A 264 -6.18 23.18 -2.57
N VAL A 265 -5.74 22.72 -3.73
CA VAL A 265 -5.38 21.32 -3.96
C VAL A 265 -4.09 21.24 -4.77
N TYR A 266 -3.05 20.65 -4.16
CA TYR A 266 -1.72 20.52 -4.74
C TYR A 266 -1.36 19.06 -4.98
N GLU A 267 -0.40 18.84 -5.86
CA GLU A 267 0.27 17.55 -6.01
C GLU A 267 1.60 17.52 -5.28
N ASN A 268 1.92 16.36 -4.71
CA ASN A 268 3.17 16.13 -3.98
C ASN A 268 4.33 15.71 -4.90
N HIS A 269 4.19 15.76 -6.23
CA HIS A 269 5.25 15.36 -7.16
C HIS A 269 6.49 16.26 -7.02
N TRP A 270 6.29 17.57 -6.82
CA TRP A 270 7.40 18.51 -6.62
C TRP A 270 8.09 18.28 -5.27
N GLY A 271 7.33 17.99 -4.22
CA GLY A 271 7.88 17.59 -2.92
C GLY A 271 8.79 16.37 -3.01
N LEU A 272 8.38 15.36 -3.80
CA LEU A 272 9.16 14.15 -4.03
C LEU A 272 10.43 14.40 -4.85
N GLU A 273 10.39 15.33 -5.82
CA GLU A 273 11.59 15.77 -6.52
C GLU A 273 12.58 16.45 -5.57
N LYS A 274 12.10 17.34 -4.69
CA LYS A 274 12.94 18.01 -3.71
C LYS A 274 13.50 17.05 -2.66
N GLU A 275 12.72 16.06 -2.24
CA GLU A 275 13.22 14.95 -1.41
C GLU A 275 14.38 14.24 -2.11
N ALA A 276 14.24 13.88 -3.40
CA ALA A 276 15.30 13.25 -4.19
C ALA A 276 16.54 14.14 -4.30
N THR A 277 16.39 15.45 -4.50
CA THR A 277 17.51 16.41 -4.53
C THR A 277 18.26 16.46 -3.19
N ILE A 278 17.53 16.56 -2.08
CA ILE A 278 18.13 16.63 -0.74
C ILE A 278 18.85 15.30 -0.42
N LEU A 279 18.22 14.17 -0.73
CA LEU A 279 18.84 12.84 -0.60
C LEU A 279 20.13 12.73 -1.42
N THR A 280 20.11 13.21 -2.66
CA THR A 280 21.29 13.19 -3.55
C THR A 280 22.44 14.01 -2.97
N ASN A 281 22.16 15.21 -2.48
CA ASN A 281 23.18 16.06 -1.86
C ASN A 281 23.75 15.43 -0.60
N LYS A 282 22.91 14.83 0.25
CA LYS A 282 23.35 14.11 1.46
C LYS A 282 24.19 12.89 1.13
N PHE A 283 23.79 12.14 0.11
CA PHE A 283 24.54 11.01 -0.39
C PHE A 283 25.93 11.42 -0.85
N LEU A 284 26.05 12.49 -1.65
CA LEU A 284 27.34 13.00 -2.10
C LEU A 284 28.22 13.48 -0.94
N GLN A 285 27.66 14.22 0.03
CA GLN A 285 28.37 14.65 1.24
C GLN A 285 28.94 13.46 2.03
N GLN A 286 28.17 12.38 2.17
CA GLN A 286 28.61 11.17 2.88
C GLN A 286 29.77 10.48 2.16
N ILE A 287 29.72 10.40 0.83
CA ILE A 287 30.80 9.80 0.04
C ILE A 287 32.05 10.68 0.08
N ASP A 288 31.92 12.01 0.02
CA ASP A 288 33.05 12.94 0.09
C ASP A 288 33.73 12.92 1.48
N ALA A 289 32.97 12.61 2.54
CA ALA A 289 33.51 12.32 3.85
C ALA A 289 34.21 10.94 3.96
N ASN A 290 34.43 10.24 2.84
CA ASN A 290 35.01 8.89 2.76
C ASN A 290 34.31 7.85 3.65
N SER A 291 33.00 8.02 3.88
CA SER A 291 32.21 7.00 4.58
C SER A 291 31.98 5.81 3.64
N GLN A 292 32.49 4.64 4.02
CA GLN A 292 32.18 3.37 3.33
C GLN A 292 30.84 2.76 3.73
N LYS A 293 30.03 3.46 4.52
CA LYS A 293 28.75 2.92 5.00
C LYS A 293 27.65 3.11 3.95
N PRO A 294 26.75 2.13 3.75
CA PRO A 294 25.59 2.30 2.89
C PRO A 294 24.64 3.36 3.46
N MET A 295 23.96 4.09 2.59
CA MET A 295 22.82 4.94 2.95
C MET A 295 21.51 4.25 2.55
N PHE A 296 20.64 4.03 3.54
CA PHE A 296 19.28 3.53 3.33
C PHE A 296 18.29 4.68 3.17
N LEU A 297 17.47 4.66 2.12
CA LEU A 297 16.43 5.67 1.96
C LEU A 297 15.35 5.53 3.05
N SER A 298 14.93 6.66 3.62
CA SER A 298 13.95 6.77 4.71
C SER A 298 12.54 7.15 4.24
N SER A 299 12.31 7.22 2.93
CA SER A 299 11.03 7.64 2.33
C SER A 299 9.87 6.70 2.66
N CYS A 300 10.10 5.40 2.88
CA CYS A 300 9.04 4.43 3.21
C CYS A 300 8.83 4.33 4.74
N PRO A 301 7.69 4.79 5.30
CA PRO A 301 7.51 4.81 6.75
C PRO A 301 7.44 3.43 7.38
N SER A 302 6.88 2.45 6.67
CA SER A 302 6.89 1.06 7.13
C SER A 302 8.29 0.44 7.16
N PHE A 303 9.18 0.85 6.26
CA PHE A 303 10.58 0.39 6.30
C PHE A 303 11.33 1.04 7.47
N VAL A 304 11.12 2.33 7.73
CA VAL A 304 11.69 2.99 8.91
C VAL A 304 11.20 2.32 10.20
N GLN A 305 9.90 2.03 10.29
CA GLN A 305 9.33 1.29 11.43
C GLN A 305 9.93 -0.12 11.57
N TYR A 306 10.16 -0.82 10.45
CA TYR A 306 10.82 -2.12 10.43
C TYR A 306 12.25 -2.05 10.97
N VAL A 307 13.03 -1.06 10.53
CA VAL A 307 14.39 -0.82 11.04
C VAL A 307 14.38 -0.58 12.55
N ILE A 308 13.48 0.27 13.02
CA ILE A 308 13.36 0.58 14.45
C ILE A 308 13.01 -0.65 15.30
N GLN A 309 12.08 -1.49 14.83
CA GLN A 309 11.55 -2.61 15.61
C GLN A 309 12.35 -3.91 15.47
N SER A 310 13.03 -4.11 14.35
CA SER A 310 13.60 -5.43 13.98
C SER A 310 15.04 -5.39 13.50
N GLN A 311 15.59 -4.22 13.16
CA GLN A 311 16.96 -4.07 12.65
C GLN A 311 17.59 -2.77 13.17
N SER A 312 17.62 -2.60 14.49
CA SER A 312 18.02 -1.33 15.14
C SER A 312 19.43 -0.88 14.77
N ASP A 313 20.32 -1.80 14.40
CA ASP A 313 21.68 -1.51 13.97
C ASP A 313 21.74 -0.70 12.66
N LEU A 314 20.65 -0.70 11.87
CA LEU A 314 20.53 0.08 10.63
C LEU A 314 20.06 1.51 10.86
N ILE A 315 19.63 1.86 12.08
CA ILE A 315 19.17 3.22 12.40
C ILE A 315 20.19 4.30 11.98
N PRO A 316 21.50 4.19 12.30
CA PRO A 316 22.49 5.19 11.91
C PRO A 316 22.74 5.27 10.40
N LEU A 317 22.26 4.30 9.64
CA LEU A 317 22.44 4.20 8.19
C LEU A 317 21.23 4.74 7.41
N LEU A 318 20.13 5.07 8.09
CA LEU A 318 18.97 5.72 7.49
C LEU A 318 19.31 7.15 7.05
N ALA A 319 18.87 7.52 5.86
CA ALA A 319 19.03 8.86 5.33
C ALA A 319 18.33 9.89 6.25
N PRO A 320 19.05 10.91 6.76
CA PRO A 320 18.51 11.90 7.69
C PRO A 320 17.75 13.00 6.95
N VAL A 321 16.73 12.63 6.17
CA VAL A 321 15.95 13.53 5.34
C VAL A 321 14.47 13.39 5.69
N LYS A 322 13.78 14.53 5.86
CA LYS A 322 12.31 14.54 6.00
C LYS A 322 11.69 14.06 4.69
N PRO A 323 10.73 13.13 4.71
CA PRO A 323 10.04 12.72 3.51
C PRO A 323 9.16 13.85 2.97
N ALA A 324 8.90 13.86 1.65
CA ALA A 324 8.13 14.88 0.95
C ALA A 324 6.79 15.19 1.59
N ARG A 325 6.12 14.16 2.12
CA ARG A 325 4.83 14.27 2.83
C ARG A 325 4.87 15.10 4.10
N GLN A 326 6.05 15.25 4.73
CA GLN A 326 6.25 16.18 5.84
C GLN A 326 6.82 17.50 5.35
N LEU A 327 7.68 17.48 4.35
CA LEU A 327 8.27 18.69 3.79
C LEU A 327 7.21 19.64 3.20
N MET A 328 6.32 19.12 2.36
CA MET A 328 5.37 19.94 1.62
C MET A 328 4.37 20.69 2.51
N PRO A 329 3.75 20.08 3.54
CA PRO A 329 2.92 20.83 4.48
C PRO A 329 3.63 22.04 5.10
N MET A 330 4.92 21.93 5.45
CA MET A 330 5.69 23.05 6.00
C MET A 330 5.81 24.20 5.00
N LEU A 331 6.17 23.87 3.76
CA LEU A 331 6.41 24.87 2.71
C LEU A 331 5.11 25.54 2.29
N LEU A 332 4.04 24.76 2.15
CA LEU A 332 2.71 25.25 1.81
C LEU A 332 2.17 26.22 2.85
N ARG A 333 2.28 25.90 4.15
CA ARG A 333 1.86 26.79 5.24
C ARG A 333 2.58 28.13 5.18
N LYS A 334 3.92 28.10 5.08
CA LYS A 334 4.74 29.32 5.05
C LYS A 334 4.41 30.20 3.84
N GLN A 335 4.34 29.59 2.66
CA GLN A 335 4.06 30.32 1.43
C GLN A 335 2.65 30.92 1.45
N ILE A 336 1.62 30.12 1.78
CA ILE A 336 0.24 30.61 1.79
C ILE A 336 0.04 31.66 2.88
N SER A 337 0.66 31.49 4.05
CA SER A 337 0.61 32.49 5.11
C SER A 337 1.24 33.81 4.67
N ALA A 338 2.39 33.77 3.98
CA ALA A 338 3.04 34.95 3.43
C ALA A 338 2.24 35.62 2.30
N GLU A 339 1.60 34.83 1.42
CA GLU A 339 0.83 35.34 0.28
C GLU A 339 -0.52 35.93 0.69
N THR A 340 -1.20 35.32 1.66
CA THR A 340 -2.61 35.64 1.99
C THR A 340 -2.79 36.36 3.33
N GLY A 341 -1.76 36.37 4.18
CA GLY A 341 -1.85 36.83 5.57
C GLY A 341 -2.57 35.86 6.52
N TRP A 342 -2.96 34.67 6.05
CA TRP A 342 -3.63 33.67 6.88
C TRP A 342 -2.66 33.09 7.93
N PRO A 343 -3.05 32.94 9.21
CA PRO A 343 -2.17 32.33 10.21
C PRO A 343 -1.83 30.87 9.88
N GLU A 344 -0.56 30.46 10.00
CA GLU A 344 -0.13 29.07 9.75
C GLU A 344 -0.90 28.03 10.57
N SER A 345 -1.34 28.39 11.78
CA SER A 345 -2.14 27.56 12.69
C SER A 345 -3.58 27.33 12.24
N ARG A 346 -4.07 28.13 11.28
CA ARG A 346 -5.40 28.04 10.69
C ARG A 346 -5.39 27.43 9.29
N ILE A 347 -4.21 27.08 8.78
CA ILE A 347 -4.06 26.30 7.56
C ILE A 347 -4.18 24.82 7.96
N VAL A 348 -4.93 24.01 7.21
CA VAL A 348 -5.08 22.58 7.45
C VAL A 348 -4.66 21.82 6.20
N VAL A 349 -3.67 20.93 6.32
CA VAL A 349 -3.16 20.12 5.22
C VAL A 349 -3.64 18.68 5.38
N VAL A 350 -4.44 18.22 4.41
CA VAL A 350 -4.93 16.85 4.30
C VAL A 350 -4.12 16.11 3.24
N TYR A 351 -3.32 15.14 3.68
CA TYR A 351 -2.53 14.30 2.79
C TYR A 351 -3.36 13.12 2.25
N LEU A 352 -3.47 13.02 0.93
CA LEU A 352 -4.21 11.98 0.23
C LEU A 352 -3.21 10.96 -0.33
N THR A 353 -3.24 9.71 0.14
CA THR A 353 -2.17 8.74 -0.17
C THR A 353 -2.65 7.29 -0.28
N ALA A 354 -1.83 6.45 -0.89
CA ALA A 354 -2.01 5.00 -0.92
C ALA A 354 -1.46 4.28 0.33
N CYS A 355 -0.88 5.00 1.29
CA CYS A 355 -0.18 4.42 2.44
C CYS A 355 -0.89 4.74 3.76
N ILE A 356 -1.26 3.71 4.54
CA ILE A 356 -1.84 3.94 5.88
C ILE A 356 -0.77 4.22 6.95
N ALA A 357 0.48 3.79 6.74
CA ALA A 357 1.59 4.08 7.66
C ALA A 357 1.92 5.57 7.71
N ALA A 358 1.47 6.37 6.73
CA ALA A 358 1.56 7.82 6.79
C ALA A 358 0.68 8.42 7.90
N LYS A 359 -0.38 7.73 8.37
CA LYS A 359 -1.24 8.21 9.48
C LYS A 359 -0.45 8.36 10.79
N PRO A 360 0.18 7.31 11.36
CA PRO A 360 0.97 7.46 12.60
C PRO A 360 2.11 8.47 12.44
N GLU A 361 2.73 8.51 11.27
CA GLU A 361 3.83 9.42 10.96
C GLU A 361 3.40 10.90 10.86
N ALA A 362 2.16 11.16 10.49
CA ALA A 362 1.58 12.50 10.55
C ALA A 362 1.30 12.95 12.00
N HIS A 363 0.95 12.01 12.90
CA HIS A 363 0.55 12.32 14.27
C HIS A 363 1.69 12.70 15.22
N THR A 364 2.94 12.42 14.88
CA THR A 364 4.10 12.90 15.65
C THR A 364 4.34 14.40 15.51
N SER A 365 3.52 15.08 14.70
CA SER A 365 3.40 16.53 14.57
C SER A 365 2.47 17.18 15.60
N ILE A 366 1.83 16.42 16.50
CA ILE A 366 0.78 16.92 17.40
C ILE A 366 1.19 16.70 18.86
N GLY A 367 1.78 17.72 19.48
CA GLY A 367 2.05 17.81 20.92
C GLY A 367 2.86 19.04 21.32
N PRO A 368 2.88 19.46 22.61
CA PRO A 368 3.71 20.57 23.05
C PRO A 368 5.20 20.29 22.79
N GLY A 369 5.79 21.11 21.91
CA GLY A 369 7.17 20.96 21.43
C GLY A 369 7.33 20.05 20.20
N SER A 370 6.27 19.51 19.59
CA SER A 370 6.35 18.98 18.23
C SER A 370 6.41 20.15 17.26
N ASP A 371 7.32 20.13 16.31
CA ASP A 371 7.58 21.30 15.46
C ASP A 371 6.45 21.65 14.45
N GLY A 372 5.27 21.02 14.52
CA GLY A 372 4.08 21.45 13.76
C GLY A 372 4.16 21.25 12.24
N TYR A 373 4.96 20.30 11.78
CA TYR A 373 5.45 20.28 10.40
C TYR A 373 4.86 19.21 9.45
N GLY A 374 4.06 18.26 9.93
CA GLY A 374 3.39 17.27 9.08
C GLY A 374 2.00 17.69 8.59
N PRO A 375 1.30 16.81 7.83
CA PRO A 375 -0.10 17.01 7.51
C PRO A 375 -0.96 16.79 8.76
N ASP A 376 -2.07 17.52 8.91
CA ASP A 376 -2.98 17.39 10.05
C ASP A 376 -3.81 16.10 9.96
N HIS A 377 -4.19 15.76 8.74
CA HIS A 377 -4.99 14.58 8.43
C HIS A 377 -4.39 13.80 7.27
N VAL A 378 -4.57 12.49 7.28
CA VAL A 378 -4.17 11.59 6.21
C VAL A 378 -5.36 10.74 5.83
N LEU A 379 -5.77 10.82 4.56
CA LEU A 379 -6.80 9.95 3.99
C LEU A 379 -6.16 8.95 3.04
N SER A 380 -6.51 7.68 3.22
CA SER A 380 -6.30 6.67 2.18
C SER A 380 -7.14 6.99 0.93
N ILE A 381 -6.84 6.34 -0.19
CA ILE A 381 -7.63 6.48 -1.44
C ILE A 381 -9.09 6.07 -1.20
N ARG A 382 -9.31 5.05 -0.37
CA ARG A 382 -10.63 4.58 0.01
C ARG A 382 -11.39 5.62 0.81
N GLU A 383 -10.76 6.23 1.81
CA GLU A 383 -11.37 7.31 2.60
C GLU A 383 -11.63 8.55 1.74
N MET A 384 -10.68 8.96 0.90
CA MET A 384 -10.84 10.07 -0.05
C MET A 384 -12.06 9.87 -0.92
N TYR A 385 -12.20 8.69 -1.56
CA TYR A 385 -13.36 8.37 -2.39
C TYR A 385 -14.67 8.42 -1.60
N ARG A 386 -14.68 7.92 -0.35
CA ARG A 386 -15.85 7.98 0.51
C ARG A 386 -16.22 9.41 0.91
N VAL A 387 -15.25 10.30 1.14
CA VAL A 387 -15.50 11.72 1.42
C VAL A 387 -16.12 12.40 0.20
N ILE A 388 -15.57 12.19 -1.00
CA ILE A 388 -16.13 12.74 -2.25
C ILE A 388 -17.59 12.31 -2.43
N ARG A 389 -17.90 11.02 -2.17
CA ARG A 389 -19.27 10.50 -2.22
C ARG A 389 -20.18 11.06 -1.13
N LEU A 390 -19.67 11.20 0.09
CA LEU A 390 -20.41 11.77 1.21
C LEU A 390 -20.87 13.21 0.91
N LEU A 391 -20.04 13.98 0.22
CA LEU A 391 -20.33 15.36 -0.17
C LEU A 391 -21.18 15.47 -1.45
N GLY A 392 -21.72 14.36 -1.95
CA GLY A 392 -22.66 14.35 -3.08
C GLY A 392 -22.03 14.62 -4.45
N ILE A 393 -20.70 14.52 -4.58
CA ILE A 393 -20.01 14.82 -5.83
C ILE A 393 -20.13 13.64 -6.78
N ASN A 394 -20.84 13.87 -7.89
CA ASN A 394 -20.98 12.88 -8.95
C ASN A 394 -19.76 12.92 -9.88
N ILE A 395 -18.89 11.93 -9.72
CA ILE A 395 -17.65 11.80 -10.51
C ILE A 395 -17.93 11.63 -12.00
N ASP A 396 -18.99 10.91 -12.37
CA ASP A 396 -19.35 10.66 -13.78
C ASP A 396 -19.85 11.93 -14.50
N LYS A 397 -20.14 13.02 -13.75
CA LYS A 397 -20.69 14.28 -14.28
C LYS A 397 -19.88 15.50 -13.88
N LEU A 398 -18.58 15.34 -13.64
CA LEU A 398 -17.65 16.44 -13.38
C LEU A 398 -17.40 17.26 -14.68
N GLY A 399 -18.39 18.07 -15.10
CA GLY A 399 -18.34 18.82 -16.36
C GLY A 399 -17.34 19.99 -16.41
N VAL A 400 -16.56 20.24 -15.36
CA VAL A 400 -15.48 21.25 -15.34
C VAL A 400 -14.18 20.56 -15.00
N GLU A 401 -13.20 20.64 -15.89
CA GLU A 401 -11.82 20.20 -15.65
C GLU A 401 -11.05 21.32 -14.92
N MET A 402 -10.69 21.07 -13.67
CA MET A 402 -9.85 21.95 -12.87
C MET A 402 -8.47 21.31 -12.75
N LEU A 403 -7.45 22.14 -12.88
CA LEU A 403 -6.07 21.73 -12.62
C LEU A 403 -5.74 21.89 -11.13
N PRO A 404 -4.73 21.16 -10.62
CA PRO A 404 -4.18 21.44 -9.31
C PRO A 404 -3.70 22.89 -9.25
N ASP A 405 -3.72 23.45 -8.06
CA ASP A 405 -3.05 24.71 -7.79
C ASP A 405 -1.53 24.50 -7.95
N GLU A 406 -0.86 25.51 -8.49
CA GLU A 406 0.57 25.44 -8.77
C GLU A 406 1.37 25.76 -7.50
N PHE A 407 2.37 24.94 -7.23
CA PHE A 407 3.33 25.17 -6.16
C PHE A 407 4.70 24.69 -6.63
N GLY A 408 5.69 25.58 -6.55
CA GLY A 408 7.01 25.30 -7.08
C GLY A 408 7.04 25.29 -8.61
N GLY A 409 8.04 24.57 -9.14
CA GLY A 409 8.25 24.40 -10.58
C GLY A 409 7.92 22.99 -11.05
N ASN A 410 8.33 22.64 -12.27
CA ASN A 410 8.11 21.30 -12.81
C ASN A 410 9.03 20.27 -12.16
N ALA A 411 8.49 19.09 -11.79
CA ALA A 411 9.30 17.96 -11.36
C ALA A 411 9.69 17.05 -12.53
N ARG A 412 10.97 16.68 -12.62
CA ARG A 412 11.47 15.81 -13.70
C ARG A 412 11.21 14.32 -13.45
N SER A 413 11.08 13.94 -12.19
CA SER A 413 10.96 12.56 -11.74
C SER A 413 9.96 12.36 -10.61
N GLY A 414 9.21 13.39 -10.24
CA GLY A 414 8.33 13.43 -9.07
C GLY A 414 7.21 12.37 -9.02
N TYR A 415 6.87 11.74 -10.15
CA TYR A 415 5.88 10.64 -10.20
C TYR A 415 6.49 9.27 -9.91
N LEU A 416 7.77 9.05 -10.25
CA LEU A 416 8.42 7.74 -10.16
C LEU A 416 8.46 7.18 -8.74
N PRO A 417 8.71 7.97 -7.67
CA PRO A 417 8.76 7.44 -6.30
C PRO A 417 7.51 6.71 -5.81
N ALA A 418 6.39 6.76 -6.54
CA ALA A 418 5.25 5.88 -6.30
C ALA A 418 5.56 4.39 -6.52
N LEU A 419 6.57 4.08 -7.34
CA LEU A 419 7.05 2.74 -7.67
C LEU A 419 8.27 2.38 -6.83
N SER A 420 8.44 1.09 -6.56
CA SER A 420 9.70 0.59 -6.04
C SER A 420 10.83 0.85 -7.04
N GLY A 421 11.92 1.44 -6.59
CA GLY A 421 13.07 1.85 -7.42
C GLY A 421 12.91 3.24 -8.02
N GLY A 422 11.75 3.87 -7.84
CA GLY A 422 11.44 5.17 -8.42
C GLY A 422 12.19 6.32 -7.77
N MET A 423 12.41 6.26 -6.44
CA MET A 423 13.22 7.26 -5.74
C MET A 423 14.69 7.12 -6.14
N THR A 424 15.19 5.90 -6.28
CA THR A 424 16.55 5.68 -6.79
C THR A 424 16.67 6.13 -8.25
N GLU A 425 15.67 5.91 -9.11
CA GLU A 425 15.66 6.44 -10.48
C GLU A 425 15.72 7.98 -10.49
N ALA A 426 14.99 8.64 -9.59
CA ALA A 426 15.03 10.09 -9.41
C ALA A 426 16.44 10.57 -9.03
N ILE A 427 17.07 9.94 -8.03
CA ILE A 427 18.45 10.24 -7.60
C ILE A 427 19.46 10.04 -8.74
N ILE A 428 19.34 8.96 -9.51
CA ILE A 428 20.21 8.72 -10.67
C ILE A 428 20.07 9.84 -11.71
N ARG A 429 18.83 10.25 -12.02
CA ARG A 429 18.58 11.35 -12.97
C ARG A 429 19.25 12.65 -12.51
N ILE A 430 19.24 12.94 -11.21
CA ILE A 430 19.89 14.13 -10.62
C ILE A 430 21.42 14.00 -10.67
N LEU A 431 21.98 12.84 -10.31
CA LEU A 431 23.43 12.61 -10.36
C LEU A 431 24.01 12.76 -11.78
N GLN A 432 23.22 12.39 -12.80
CA GLN A 432 23.63 12.43 -14.20
C GLN A 432 23.36 13.79 -14.87
N SER A 433 22.51 14.65 -14.31
CA SER A 433 22.24 15.96 -14.90
C SER A 433 23.40 16.96 -14.80
N ASP A 434 24.32 16.73 -13.86
CA ASP A 434 25.53 17.55 -13.66
C ASP A 434 26.71 17.12 -14.56
N ALA A 435 26.63 15.96 -15.23
CA ALA A 435 27.71 15.45 -16.08
C ALA A 435 27.68 16.17 -17.44
N SER A 436 28.69 16.97 -17.71
CA SER A 436 28.92 17.64 -19.00
C SER A 436 28.84 16.66 -20.17
N GLU A 437 28.05 17.06 -21.17
CA GLU A 437 27.96 16.49 -22.53
C GLU A 437 27.31 15.10 -22.68
N THR A 438 26.12 15.14 -23.29
CA THR A 438 25.57 14.18 -24.26
C THR A 438 25.42 12.72 -23.85
N SER A 439 24.14 12.32 -23.85
CA SER A 439 23.64 10.95 -23.97
C SER A 439 24.05 10.00 -22.86
N LEU A 440 23.04 9.61 -22.06
CA LEU A 440 23.03 8.31 -21.39
C LEU A 440 23.63 7.25 -22.32
N PRO A 441 24.80 6.64 -22.01
CA PRO A 441 25.22 5.43 -22.68
C PRO A 441 24.25 4.34 -22.22
N GLY A 442 23.13 4.22 -22.95
CA GLY A 442 21.93 3.46 -22.57
C GLY A 442 20.84 4.37 -21.98
N GLY A 443 20.03 4.99 -22.87
CA GLY A 443 18.86 5.79 -22.50
C GLY A 443 18.00 5.18 -21.39
N ARG A 444 17.34 6.04 -20.60
CA ARG A 444 16.45 5.81 -19.44
C ARG A 444 16.73 4.47 -18.73
N PRO A 445 17.24 4.40 -17.48
CA PRO A 445 17.69 3.15 -16.87
C PRO A 445 16.65 2.01 -16.98
N ALA A 446 16.69 1.26 -18.09
CA ALA A 446 15.67 0.29 -18.43
C ALA A 446 15.72 -0.89 -17.46
N ARG A 447 16.89 -1.07 -16.81
CA ARG A 447 17.15 -2.04 -15.75
C ARG A 447 16.37 -1.75 -14.47
N LEU A 448 15.89 -0.52 -14.25
CA LEU A 448 15.01 -0.18 -13.13
C LEU A 448 13.54 -0.48 -13.43
N ARG A 449 13.13 -0.47 -14.69
CA ARG A 449 11.73 -0.64 -15.10
C ARG A 449 11.44 -2.11 -15.33
N GLY A 450 11.05 -2.84 -14.28
CA GLY A 450 10.72 -4.26 -14.36
C GLY A 450 9.99 -4.78 -13.13
N THR A 451 9.47 -6.00 -13.22
CA THR A 451 8.77 -6.69 -12.11
C THR A 451 9.71 -7.44 -11.17
N ARG A 452 11.03 -7.22 -11.30
CA ARG A 452 12.02 -7.87 -10.43
C ARG A 452 11.94 -7.24 -9.04
N GLU A 453 11.83 -8.08 -8.03
CA GLU A 453 11.66 -7.64 -6.65
C GLU A 453 12.96 -7.08 -6.05
N ILE A 454 14.11 -7.56 -6.50
CA ILE A 454 15.45 -7.05 -6.14
C ILE A 454 16.15 -6.62 -7.41
N ARG A 455 16.67 -5.39 -7.41
CA ARG A 455 17.45 -4.82 -8.51
C ARG A 455 18.75 -4.25 -7.95
N GLU A 456 19.86 -4.73 -8.46
CA GLU A 456 21.20 -4.25 -8.15
C GLU A 456 21.82 -3.68 -9.43
N PHE A 457 22.51 -2.55 -9.33
CA PHE A 457 23.10 -1.89 -10.49
C PHE A 457 24.20 -0.93 -10.07
N SER A 458 25.12 -0.67 -11.00
CA SER A 458 26.19 0.30 -10.82
C SER A 458 25.91 1.54 -11.67
N VAL A 459 26.15 2.72 -11.10
CA VAL A 459 25.89 4.02 -11.73
C VAL A 459 27.19 4.80 -11.78
N GLN A 460 27.61 5.23 -12.96
CA GLN A 460 28.73 6.15 -13.11
C GLN A 460 28.22 7.60 -13.09
N ALA A 461 28.75 8.41 -12.17
CA ALA A 461 28.48 9.84 -12.10
C ALA A 461 29.65 10.55 -11.36
N LYS A 462 29.95 11.80 -11.75
CA LYS A 462 31.02 12.62 -11.16
C LYS A 462 32.39 11.90 -11.04
N GLY A 463 32.74 11.09 -12.06
CA GLY A 463 34.00 10.34 -12.10
C GLY A 463 34.10 9.16 -11.12
N ARG A 464 33.01 8.80 -10.42
CA ARG A 464 32.94 7.67 -9.49
C ARG A 464 31.90 6.65 -9.95
N THR A 465 32.05 5.40 -9.51
CA THR A 465 31.06 4.34 -9.70
C THR A 465 30.37 4.06 -8.38
N PHE A 466 29.04 4.20 -8.36
CA PHE A 466 28.20 3.95 -7.20
C PHE A 466 27.49 2.60 -7.35
N GLN A 467 27.54 1.76 -6.33
CA GLN A 467 26.77 0.53 -6.23
C GLN A 467 25.44 0.82 -5.54
N MET A 468 24.34 0.52 -6.22
CA MET A 468 23.00 0.84 -5.72
C MET A 468 22.09 -0.38 -5.76
N ALA A 469 21.12 -0.42 -4.85
CA ALA A 469 20.10 -1.47 -4.82
C ALA A 469 18.70 -0.90 -4.59
N SER A 470 17.72 -1.51 -5.24
CA SER A 470 16.30 -1.27 -5.01
C SER A 470 15.59 -2.58 -4.69
N ILE A 471 14.96 -2.62 -3.52
CA ILE A 471 14.30 -3.80 -2.97
C ILE A 471 12.82 -3.53 -2.78
N SER A 472 12.01 -4.47 -3.22
CA SER A 472 10.56 -4.48 -3.07
C SER A 472 10.13 -5.63 -2.17
N GLY A 473 9.52 -5.29 -1.03
CA GLY A 473 9.11 -6.23 0.00
C GLY A 473 10.16 -6.42 1.10
N LEU A 474 9.69 -6.47 2.35
CA LEU A 474 10.57 -6.62 3.52
C LEU A 474 11.20 -8.02 3.62
N THR A 475 10.51 -9.07 3.19
CA THR A 475 11.12 -10.43 3.16
C THR A 475 12.30 -10.48 2.19
N ASN A 476 12.15 -9.86 1.02
CA ASN A 476 13.23 -9.74 0.05
C ASN A 476 14.39 -8.95 0.63
N PHE A 477 14.11 -7.85 1.35
CA PHE A 477 15.15 -7.10 2.05
C PHE A 477 15.88 -7.93 3.10
N LYS A 478 15.15 -8.63 3.97
CA LYS A 478 15.75 -9.47 5.02
C LYS A 478 16.70 -10.51 4.44
N ASN A 479 16.25 -11.25 3.43
CA ASN A 479 17.04 -12.32 2.81
C ASN A 479 18.24 -11.75 2.03
N TRP A 480 18.01 -10.67 1.27
CA TRP A 480 19.04 -10.02 0.47
C TRP A 480 20.12 -9.37 1.35
N TYR A 481 19.73 -8.67 2.41
CA TYR A 481 20.68 -7.96 3.25
C TYR A 481 21.56 -8.93 4.04
N GLN A 482 21.02 -10.08 4.46
CA GLN A 482 21.83 -11.14 5.05
C GLN A 482 22.88 -11.66 4.04
N ASP A 483 22.51 -11.89 2.78
CA ASP A 483 23.45 -12.28 1.72
C ASP A 483 24.55 -11.23 1.48
N VAL A 484 24.19 -9.95 1.54
CA VAL A 484 25.13 -8.82 1.42
C VAL A 484 26.17 -8.85 2.53
N LEU A 485 25.73 -9.07 3.79
CA LEU A 485 26.63 -9.17 4.94
C LEU A 485 27.52 -10.42 4.86
N ASP A 486 26.92 -11.60 4.60
CA ASP A 486 27.64 -12.88 4.57
C ASP A 486 28.72 -12.92 3.48
N LYS A 487 28.45 -12.27 2.34
CA LYS A 487 29.38 -12.22 1.20
C LYS A 487 30.25 -10.95 1.18
N ASN A 488 30.18 -10.11 2.22
CA ASN A 488 30.91 -8.85 2.32
C ASN A 488 30.77 -7.97 1.04
N ARG A 489 29.54 -7.85 0.54
CA ARG A 489 29.23 -7.08 -0.67
C ARG A 489 29.00 -5.63 -0.30
N HIS A 490 29.50 -4.72 -1.14
CA HIS A 490 29.40 -3.28 -0.90
C HIS A 490 28.28 -2.63 -1.73
N PHE A 491 27.50 -1.77 -1.07
CA PHE A 491 26.49 -0.92 -1.68
C PHE A 491 26.56 0.48 -1.06
N ASP A 492 26.42 1.51 -1.87
CA ASP A 492 26.48 2.91 -1.45
C ASP A 492 25.09 3.46 -1.10
N LEU A 493 24.06 3.12 -1.88
CA LEU A 493 22.69 3.60 -1.72
C LEU A 493 21.68 2.46 -1.86
N ILE A 494 20.75 2.34 -0.92
CA ILE A 494 19.77 1.25 -0.87
C ILE A 494 18.36 1.81 -0.67
N GLU A 495 17.47 1.56 -1.62
CA GLU A 495 16.03 1.82 -1.49
C GLU A 495 15.28 0.56 -1.09
N VAL A 496 14.46 0.65 -0.05
CA VAL A 496 13.58 -0.44 0.39
C VAL A 496 12.15 0.06 0.47
N MET A 497 11.25 -0.60 -0.28
CA MET A 497 9.81 -0.39 -0.18
C MET A 497 9.17 -1.59 0.51
N ALA A 498 8.48 -1.36 1.62
CA ALA A 498 7.84 -2.45 2.36
C ALA A 498 6.74 -3.17 1.56
N CYS A 499 5.99 -2.40 0.75
CA CYS A 499 4.92 -2.92 -0.09
C CYS A 499 5.48 -3.44 -1.43
N PRO A 500 5.07 -4.63 -1.91
CA PRO A 500 5.49 -5.17 -3.21
C PRO A 500 5.06 -4.26 -4.35
N GLY A 501 5.98 -3.89 -5.24
CA GLY A 501 5.75 -2.90 -6.31
C GLY A 501 5.85 -1.43 -5.87
N GLY A 502 5.94 -1.13 -4.57
CA GLY A 502 5.98 0.23 -4.02
C GLY A 502 4.62 0.74 -3.53
N CYS A 503 4.45 2.06 -3.45
CA CYS A 503 3.25 2.72 -2.95
C CYS A 503 2.00 2.43 -3.79
N ILE A 504 2.16 2.08 -5.08
CA ILE A 504 1.05 1.64 -5.96
C ILE A 504 0.34 0.36 -5.48
N ASN A 505 0.90 -0.34 -4.50
CA ASN A 505 0.30 -1.48 -3.84
C ASN A 505 0.25 -1.29 -2.30
N GLY A 506 0.23 -0.04 -1.83
CA GLY A 506 0.18 0.28 -0.40
C GLY A 506 -1.14 -0.12 0.28
N GLY A 507 -1.13 -0.28 1.60
CA GLY A 507 -2.32 -0.72 2.36
C GLY A 507 -3.54 0.21 2.29
N GLY A 508 -3.40 1.43 1.75
CA GLY A 508 -4.47 2.41 1.53
C GLY A 508 -5.09 2.39 0.13
N GLN A 509 -4.65 1.47 -0.74
CA GLN A 509 -5.14 1.29 -2.11
C GLN A 509 -6.60 0.81 -2.17
N PRO A 510 -7.34 1.00 -3.27
CA PRO A 510 -8.63 0.33 -3.45
C PRO A 510 -8.49 -1.18 -3.17
N ILE A 511 -9.43 -1.76 -2.41
CA ILE A 511 -9.50 -3.21 -2.27
C ILE A 511 -10.25 -3.73 -3.49
N ALA A 512 -9.54 -3.88 -4.62
CA ALA A 512 -10.09 -4.61 -5.76
C ALA A 512 -9.97 -6.11 -5.48
N GLY A 513 -10.88 -6.90 -6.08
CA GLY A 513 -10.91 -8.36 -5.99
C GLY A 513 -9.63 -9.03 -6.55
N PRO A 514 -9.64 -10.35 -6.83
CA PRO A 514 -8.45 -11.17 -7.10
C PRO A 514 -7.57 -10.77 -8.32
N HIS A 515 -7.80 -9.61 -8.94
CA HIS A 515 -6.97 -9.04 -10.00
C HIS A 515 -6.74 -7.53 -9.77
N THR A 516 -6.02 -7.16 -8.70
CA THR A 516 -5.38 -5.85 -8.64
C THR A 516 -4.20 -5.85 -9.60
N ASP A 517 -4.35 -5.22 -10.76
CA ASP A 517 -3.27 -5.19 -11.75
C ASP A 517 -2.24 -4.11 -11.40
N ILE A 518 -1.26 -4.50 -10.58
CA ILE A 518 -0.07 -3.68 -10.26
C ILE A 518 0.62 -3.19 -11.55
N LYS A 519 0.59 -3.95 -12.65
CA LYS A 519 1.20 -3.54 -13.92
C LYS A 519 0.44 -2.37 -14.55
N SER A 520 -0.89 -2.40 -14.52
CA SER A 520 -1.73 -1.28 -14.97
C SER A 520 -1.44 -0.02 -14.14
N ARG A 521 -1.39 -0.15 -12.80
CA ARG A 521 -1.03 0.98 -11.91
C ARG A 521 0.36 1.52 -12.20
N ALA A 522 1.34 0.65 -12.46
CA ALA A 522 2.69 1.08 -12.83
C ALA A 522 2.75 1.77 -14.19
N LYS A 523 2.00 1.28 -15.18
CA LYS A 523 1.87 1.91 -16.50
C LYS A 523 1.35 3.34 -16.38
N MET A 524 0.35 3.56 -15.52
CA MET A 524 -0.21 4.87 -15.24
C MET A 524 0.85 5.85 -14.70
N VAL A 525 1.68 5.41 -13.76
CA VAL A 525 2.79 6.23 -13.23
C VAL A 525 3.79 6.59 -14.33
N PHE A 526 4.15 5.64 -15.19
CA PHE A 526 5.07 5.92 -16.31
C PHE A 526 4.46 6.85 -17.36
N GLU A 527 3.16 6.74 -17.62
CA GLU A 527 2.44 7.67 -18.51
C GLU A 527 2.52 9.10 -17.96
N LEU A 528 2.23 9.29 -16.68
CA LEU A 528 2.31 10.60 -16.01
C LEU A 528 3.74 11.13 -15.95
N ASP A 529 4.73 10.28 -15.62
CA ASP A 529 6.15 10.66 -15.71
C ASP A 529 6.44 11.18 -17.10
N ASN A 530 6.17 10.42 -18.18
CA ASN A 530 6.45 10.87 -19.55
C ASN A 530 5.72 12.15 -19.97
N LEU A 531 4.49 12.37 -19.51
CA LEU A 531 3.69 13.54 -19.86
C LEU A 531 4.22 14.83 -19.19
N TYR A 532 4.70 14.72 -17.96
CA TYR A 532 5.11 15.87 -17.15
C TYR A 532 6.62 15.98 -16.97
N SER A 533 7.40 14.95 -17.34
CA SER A 533 8.86 14.97 -17.43
C SER A 533 9.29 15.68 -18.71
N GLY A 534 9.65 16.95 -18.63
CA GLY A 534 10.19 17.68 -19.79
C GLY A 534 9.91 19.17 -19.85
N ILE A 535 9.10 19.71 -18.94
CA ILE A 535 8.89 21.17 -18.88
C ILE A 535 10.02 21.76 -18.01
N SER A 536 10.77 22.71 -18.59
CA SER A 536 11.92 23.39 -17.99
C SER A 536 11.61 23.94 -16.58
N PRO A 537 12.60 24.10 -15.67
CA PRO A 537 12.35 24.78 -14.40
C PRO A 537 11.88 26.20 -14.69
N SER A 538 10.70 26.57 -14.20
CA SER A 538 10.58 27.90 -13.60
C SER A 538 11.45 27.91 -12.35
N GLU A 539 12.09 29.04 -12.10
CA GLU A 539 13.12 29.32 -11.10
C GLU A 539 13.03 28.44 -9.84
N ASP A 540 14.16 27.84 -9.45
CA ASP A 540 14.28 27.09 -8.20
C ASP A 540 13.91 28.00 -7.02
N LEU A 541 12.73 27.80 -6.45
CA LEU A 541 12.40 28.36 -5.14
C LEU A 541 13.51 27.92 -4.17
N PRO A 542 14.21 28.87 -3.53
CA PRO A 542 15.27 28.54 -2.58
C PRO A 542 14.66 27.70 -1.46
N LEU A 543 15.20 26.50 -1.31
CA LEU A 543 14.84 25.59 -0.23
C LEU A 543 15.14 26.30 1.12
N PRO A 544 14.16 26.47 2.03
CA PRO A 544 14.40 27.17 3.28
C PRO A 544 15.46 26.43 4.14
N PRO A 545 16.23 27.14 4.97
CA PRO A 545 17.15 26.50 5.91
C PRO A 545 16.40 25.61 6.92
N GLY A 546 17.02 24.50 7.35
CA GLY A 546 16.45 23.57 8.35
C GLY A 546 15.68 22.37 7.79
N LEU A 547 15.84 22.05 6.50
CA LEU A 547 15.25 20.86 5.85
C LEU A 547 15.95 19.55 6.21
N GLU A 548 17.20 19.67 6.65
CA GLU A 548 17.98 18.59 7.21
C GLU A 548 17.56 18.44 8.67
N LEU A 549 16.93 17.31 8.99
CA LEU A 549 16.69 16.96 10.38
C LEU A 549 17.88 16.16 10.91
N PRO A 550 18.30 16.40 12.16
CA PRO A 550 19.07 15.41 12.88
C PRO A 550 18.32 14.07 12.85
N LEU A 551 19.03 12.95 12.67
CA LEU A 551 18.47 11.59 12.65
C LEU A 551 17.49 11.35 13.82
N GLN A 552 17.77 11.95 14.98
CA GLN A 552 16.92 11.92 16.18
C GLN A 552 15.49 12.45 15.94
N ALA A 553 15.31 13.47 15.09
CA ALA A 553 13.99 14.01 14.76
C ALA A 553 13.25 13.16 13.71
N THR A 554 13.97 12.50 12.79
CA THR A 554 13.40 11.45 11.93
C THR A 554 12.92 10.27 12.76
N LEU A 555 13.71 9.82 13.75
CA LEU A 555 13.32 8.76 14.69
C LEU A 555 12.19 9.19 15.63
N ALA A 556 12.12 10.48 15.98
CA ALA A 556 11.00 11.06 16.75
C ALA A 556 9.65 11.01 16.07
N THR A 557 9.66 10.71 14.78
CA THR A 557 8.45 10.50 14.00
C THR A 557 7.86 9.09 14.20
N PHE A 558 8.64 8.16 14.73
CA PHE A 558 8.27 6.74 14.82
C PHE A 558 8.37 6.17 16.23
N LEU A 559 9.09 6.84 17.12
CA LEU A 559 9.29 6.45 18.51
C LEU A 559 8.72 7.50 19.49
N PRO A 560 8.12 7.08 20.61
CA PRO A 560 7.86 7.97 21.74
C PRO A 560 9.14 8.69 22.17
N ARG A 561 9.04 9.95 22.62
CA ARG A 561 10.20 10.77 23.01
C ARG A 561 11.06 10.12 24.09
N GLU A 562 10.45 9.30 24.92
CA GLU A 562 11.07 8.56 26.02
C GLU A 562 12.01 7.44 25.54
N ILE A 563 11.88 6.96 24.29
CA ILE A 563 12.75 5.92 23.70
C ILE A 563 13.91 6.56 22.91
N ILE A 564 13.79 7.83 22.52
CA ILE A 564 14.79 8.56 21.72
C ILE A 564 15.88 9.16 22.60
N LYS A 565 15.50 9.58 23.82
CA LYS A 565 16.43 9.99 24.88
C LYS A 565 17.11 8.77 25.46
#